data_AF-A0A810QHK5-F1
#
_entry.id   AF-A0A810QHK5-F1
#
_cell.length_a   1.000
_cell.length_b   1.000
_cell.length_c   1.000
_cell.angle_alpha   90.00
_cell.angle_beta   90.00
_cell.angle_gamma   90.00
#
_symmetry.space_group_name_H-M   'P 1'
#
loop_
_entity.id
_entity.type
_entity.pdbx_description
1 polymer ?
#
loop_
_entity_poly.entity_id
_entity_poly.type
_entity_poly.pdbx_seq_one_letter_code
_entity_poly.pdbx_strand_id
1 'polypeptide(L)' 'MAKSESDIFTPRTGQVIQAENGTQYFVCGNNRIKISEHFAAGGKPLGDLIVDVVRHTAEKAAST' A
#
# COMPACT_ATOMS: atom_id res chain seq x y z
N MET A 1 -38.33 -5.99 -18.62
CA MET A 1 -37.69 -5.04 -17.68
C MET A 1 -36.28 -5.54 -17.42
N ALA A 2 -35.28 -4.96 -18.08
CA ALA A 2 -33.89 -5.36 -17.94
C ALA A 2 -33.33 -4.89 -16.59
N LYS A 3 -32.56 -5.73 -15.91
CA LYS A 3 -31.78 -5.36 -14.71
C LYS A 3 -30.69 -4.36 -15.11
N SER A 4 -30.44 -3.37 -14.27
CA SER A 4 -29.07 -2.88 -14.03
C SER A 4 -29.02 -2.55 -12.54
N GLU A 5 -28.58 -3.52 -11.73
CA GLU A 5 -27.25 -3.47 -11.12
C GLU A 5 -27.03 -2.10 -10.53
N SER A 6 -27.17 -2.05 -9.20
CA SER A 6 -26.68 -1.01 -8.31
C SER A 6 -25.85 0.02 -9.03
N ASP A 7 -26.27 1.29 -8.98
CA ASP A 7 -25.35 2.41 -9.05
C ASP A 7 -24.23 2.11 -8.03
N ILE A 8 -23.20 1.40 -8.49
CA ILE A 8 -21.95 1.24 -7.80
C ILE A 8 -21.49 2.67 -7.79
N PHE A 9 -21.66 3.32 -6.65
CA PHE A 9 -21.20 4.66 -6.40
C PHE A 9 -19.68 4.61 -6.51
N THR A 10 -19.16 4.63 -7.73
CA THR A 10 -17.77 4.96 -7.99
C THR A 10 -17.70 6.46 -7.77
N PRO A 11 -17.15 6.92 -6.63
CA PRO A 11 -17.01 8.34 -6.39
C PRO A 11 -16.25 8.95 -7.57
N ARG A 12 -16.76 10.08 -8.08
CA ARG A 12 -16.07 10.85 -9.14
C ARG A 12 -14.74 11.43 -8.65
N THR A 13 -14.56 11.46 -7.33
CA THR A 13 -13.30 11.72 -6.65
C THR A 13 -12.60 10.39 -6.36
N GLY A 14 -11.32 10.31 -6.71
CA GLY A 14 -10.55 9.09 -6.49
C GLY A 14 -10.44 8.74 -5.00
N GLN A 15 -10.48 7.45 -4.69
CA GLN A 15 -10.40 6.91 -3.34
C GLN A 15 -9.30 5.85 -3.24
N VAL A 16 -8.67 5.73 -2.07
CA VAL A 16 -7.77 4.62 -1.76
C VAL A 16 -8.57 3.54 -1.02
N ILE A 17 -8.52 2.31 -1.52
CA ILE A 17 -9.11 1.13 -0.89
C ILE A 17 -8.02 0.13 -0.51
N GLN A 18 -8.22 -0.62 0.57
CA GLN A 18 -7.33 -1.68 1.02
C GLN A 18 -8.03 -3.03 0.88
N ALA A 19 -7.36 -3.99 0.22
CA ALA A 19 -7.82 -5.36 0.14
C ALA A 19 -7.50 -6.12 1.43
N GLU A 20 -8.16 -7.26 1.67
CA GLU A 20 -7.95 -8.10 2.85
C GLU A 20 -6.48 -8.53 3.04
N ASN A 21 -5.75 -8.73 1.95
CA ASN A 21 -4.33 -9.08 1.96
C ASN A 21 -3.39 -7.88 2.20
N GLY A 22 -3.92 -6.70 2.54
CA GLY A 22 -3.16 -5.48 2.79
C GLY A 22 -2.77 -4.69 1.54
N THR A 23 -3.02 -5.19 0.33
CA THR A 23 -2.70 -4.44 -0.90
C THR A 23 -3.61 -3.23 -1.03
N GLN A 24 -3.02 -2.06 -1.25
CA GLN A 24 -3.77 -0.82 -1.50
C GLN A 24 -3.97 -0.56 -2.99
N TYR A 25 -5.11 0.03 -3.33
CA TYR A 25 -5.45 0.44 -4.69
C TYR A 25 -6.04 1.85 -4.69
N PHE A 26 -5.65 2.67 -5.67
CA PHE A 26 -6.35 3.89 -6.00
C PHE A 26 -7.44 3.59 -7.02
N VAL A 27 -8.69 3.95 -6.72
CA VAL A 27 -9.86 3.71 -7.57
C VAL A 27 -10.50 5.03 -7.95
N CYS A 28 -10.71 5.22 -9.26
CA CYS A 28 -11.40 6.40 -9.81
C CYS A 28 -12.22 5.97 -11.03
N GLY A 29 -13.55 6.04 -10.94
CA GLY A 29 -14.44 5.42 -11.92
C GLY A 29 -14.12 3.93 -12.09
N ASN A 30 -13.96 3.49 -13.34
CA ASN A 30 -13.63 2.10 -13.68
C ASN A 30 -12.13 1.79 -13.62
N ASN A 31 -11.29 2.77 -13.27
CA ASN A 31 -9.85 2.58 -13.15
C ASN A 31 -9.46 2.12 -11.75
N ARG A 32 -8.61 1.11 -11.68
CA ARG A 32 -8.03 0.59 -10.44
C ARG A 32 -6.52 0.45 -10.61
N ILE A 33 -5.76 1.25 -9.87
CA ILE A 33 -4.30 1.29 -9.93
C ILE A 33 -3.76 0.70 -8.64
N LYS A 34 -2.92 -0.34 -8.74
CA LYS A 34 -2.24 -0.91 -7.56
C LYS A 34 -1.25 0.11 -7.01
N ILE A 35 -1.36 0.40 -5.72
CA ILE A 35 -0.38 1.21 -5.01
C ILE A 35 0.69 0.25 -4.50
N SER A 36 1.91 0.48 -4.94
CA SER A 36 3.11 -0.16 -4.41
C SER A 36 4.08 0.91 -3.97
N GLU A 37 4.79 0.69 -2.87
CA GLU A 37 5.94 1.50 -2.53
C GLU A 37 6.99 1.41 -3.64
N HIS A 38 7.60 2.54 -3.97
CA HIS A 38 8.70 2.62 -4.92
C HIS A 38 9.99 2.84 -4.13
N PHE A 39 10.81 1.81 -4.01
CA PHE A 39 12.19 1.97 -3.58
C PHE A 39 13.00 2.54 -4.75
N ALA A 40 13.92 3.45 -4.46
CA ALA A 40 14.83 3.97 -5.48
C ALA A 40 15.57 2.80 -6.15
N ALA A 41 15.87 2.91 -7.45
CA ALA A 41 16.53 1.83 -8.21
C ALA A 41 17.90 1.41 -7.63
N GLY A 42 18.59 2.31 -6.93
CA GLY A 42 19.80 2.03 -6.14
C GLY A 42 19.60 2.12 -4.63
N GLY A 43 18.34 2.15 -4.17
CA GLY A 43 17.98 2.17 -2.76
C GLY A 43 18.14 0.79 -2.12
N LYS A 44 18.23 0.77 -0.79
CA LYS A 44 18.22 -0.49 -0.05
C LYS A 44 16.87 -1.19 -0.22
N PRO A 45 16.83 -2.50 -0.49
CA PRO A 45 15.60 -3.26 -0.49
C PRO A 45 14.96 -3.25 0.90
N LEU A 46 13.64 -3.46 0.97
CA LEU A 46 12.90 -3.49 2.23
C LEU A 46 13.49 -4.47 3.25
N GLY A 47 13.96 -5.63 2.79
CA GLY A 47 14.61 -6.62 3.67
C GLY A 47 15.84 -6.07 4.40
N ASP A 48 16.67 -5.29 3.71
CA ASP A 48 17.86 -4.68 4.29
C ASP A 48 17.48 -3.56 5.27
N LEU A 49 16.41 -2.81 4.98
CA LEU A 49 15.86 -1.84 5.93
C LEU A 49 15.42 -2.51 7.22
N ILE A 50 14.74 -3.66 7.15
CA ILE A 50 14.28 -4.39 8.33
C ILE A 50 15.48 -4.84 9.16
N VAL A 51 16.54 -5.36 8.52
CA VAL A 51 17.78 -5.75 9.22
C VAL A 51 18.41 -4.55 9.93
N ASP A 52 18.49 -3.41 9.27
CA ASP A 52 19.06 -2.19 9.85
C ASP A 52 18.23 -1.70 11.05
N VAL A 53 16.90 -1.74 10.96
CA VAL A 53 16.00 -1.38 12.07
C VAL A 53 16.22 -2.31 13.26
N VAL A 54 16.23 -3.64 13.03
CA VAL A 54 16.45 -4.62 14.11
C VAL A 54 17.79 -4.39 14.79
N ARG A 55 18.86 -4.20 14.01
CA ARG A 55 20.20 -3.92 14.55
C ARG A 55 20.21 -2.64 15.38
N HIS A 56 19.67 -1.55 14.85
CA HIS A 56 19.60 -0.27 15.54
C HIS A 56 18.82 -0.38 16.87
N THR A 57 17.68 -1.07 16.87
CA THR A 57 16.88 -1.29 18.09
C THR A 57 17.65 -2.13 19.12
N ALA A 58 18.36 -3.18 18.70
CA ALA A 58 19.16 -4.00 19.59
C ALA A 58 20.33 -3.23 20.22
N GLU A 59 21.07 -2.46 19.42
CA GLU A 59 22.17 -1.61 19.89
C GLU A 59 21.69 -0.56 20.89
N LYS A 60 20.55 0.08 20.58
CA LYS A 60 19.92 1.06 21.48
C LYS A 60 19.51 0.41 22.80
N ALA A 61 18.92 -0.79 22.77
CA ALA A 61 18.53 -1.52 23.98
C ALA A 61 19.73 -1.92 24.83
N ALA A 62 20.86 -2.31 24.21
CA ALA A 62 22.09 -2.67 24.91
C ALA A 62 22.83 -1.48 25.52
N SER A 63 22.52 -0.26 25.08
CA SER A 63 23.12 0.99 25.57
C SER A 63 22.35 1.62 26.74
N THR A 64 21.30 0.97 27.24
CA THR A 64 20.45 1.41 28.35
C THR A 64 20.70 0.53 29.57
#